data_AF-A4QNG5-F1
#
_entry.id   AF-A4QNG5-F1
#
_cell.length_a   1.000
_cell.length_b   1.000
_cell.length_c   1.000
_cell.angle_alpha   90.00
_cell.angle_beta   90.00
_cell.angle_gamma   90.00
#
_symmetry.space_group_name_H-M   'P 1'
#
loop_
_entity.id
_entity.type
_entity.pdbx_description
1 polymer ?
#
loop_
_entity_poly.entity_id
_entity_poly.type
_entity_poly.pdbx_seq_one_letter_code
_entity_poly.pdbx_strand_id
1 'polypeptide(L)'
;MGPDAKKQKLQSEDHLQNDLPVSCFLAWCKKVGLELNPKVYISTEGTVSQYGMLAREDLSDGELLFSIPRSAILSQNTTRIRDLIEKEQDSLQSCSGWVPLLISLLYEATDSSSHWAPYFGLWPELDPPDMPMFWSEEEQTKLLQGTGILEAVHKDLKNIEKEYNSIVLPFIRRNPEKFCPMKHTLDLYKRLVAFVMAYSFQEPQEEDEEEDIEKDILPPMMVPVADLLNHVAQHNAHLEFTPECLRMITTKSVCAGQELFNTYGQMANWQLLHMYGFAEPHPQNCNETADIQMVTVREAAFQVARTEEDRLEMQKRWDFLCHIEIVGEEGAFVFGLEEVMTEEELKACLKVLCMSTDEFAEYKENDGWEEDEDNDEQTLLTQEISRLPIPWRKLLHLSAELTLKAYKTELSMDEALVNDPTAYAKLSSREQHSLQVQYGQKKILHLLLELTKS
;
A
#
# COMPACT_ATOMS: atom_id res chain seq x y z
N MET A 1 23.76 32.57 36.01
CA MET A 1 23.19 31.51 36.88
C MET A 1 21.68 31.64 36.86
N GLY A 2 21.04 31.07 35.83
CA GLY A 2 19.58 30.88 35.79
C GLY A 2 19.32 29.39 35.94
N PRO A 3 18.30 28.97 36.71
CA PRO A 3 18.29 27.65 37.33
C PRO A 3 17.98 26.56 36.31
N ASP A 4 18.77 25.49 36.37
CA ASP A 4 18.48 24.20 35.75
C ASP A 4 17.03 23.82 36.03
N ALA A 5 16.23 23.79 34.97
CA ALA A 5 14.92 23.17 34.97
C ALA A 5 15.16 21.69 35.31
N LYS A 6 15.05 21.38 36.60
CA LYS A 6 14.99 20.01 37.13
C LYS A 6 14.02 19.25 36.23
N LYS A 7 14.58 18.34 35.43
CA LYS A 7 13.86 17.28 34.72
C LYS A 7 12.78 16.78 35.66
N GLN A 8 11.52 17.07 35.33
CA GLN A 8 10.39 16.42 35.96
C GLN A 8 10.65 14.94 35.82
N LYS A 9 10.88 14.27 36.95
CA LYS A 9 10.97 12.83 37.03
C LYS A 9 9.64 12.33 36.49
N LEU A 10 9.63 11.83 35.25
CA LEU A 10 8.46 11.21 34.63
C LEU A 10 7.87 10.26 35.67
N GLN A 11 6.62 10.55 36.01
CA GLN A 11 5.92 9.91 37.12
C GLN A 11 5.85 8.41 36.84
N SER A 12 6.38 7.66 37.80
CA SER A 12 6.08 6.28 38.20
C SER A 12 5.65 5.25 37.15
N GLU A 13 6.39 4.13 37.15
CA GLU A 13 6.20 2.86 36.39
C GLU A 13 4.78 2.29 36.36
N ASP A 14 3.86 2.74 37.23
CA ASP A 14 2.54 2.13 37.42
C ASP A 14 1.47 2.47 36.36
N HIS A 15 1.58 3.56 35.60
CA HIS A 15 0.51 3.92 34.66
C HIS A 15 0.58 3.16 33.32
N LEU A 16 1.78 2.80 32.86
CA LEU A 16 2.00 2.14 31.56
C LEU A 16 1.71 0.63 31.58
N GLN A 17 1.63 -0.01 32.75
CA GLN A 17 1.33 -1.44 32.91
C GLN A 17 -0.15 -1.75 33.18
N ASN A 18 -1.02 -0.74 33.27
CA ASN A 18 -2.43 -0.96 33.62
C ASN A 18 -3.33 -1.30 32.41
N ASP A 19 -2.81 -1.30 31.18
CA ASP A 19 -3.56 -1.80 30.03
C ASP A 19 -3.45 -3.34 29.98
N LEU A 20 -4.53 -4.01 30.39
CA LEU A 20 -4.58 -5.47 30.53
C LEU A 20 -4.22 -6.20 29.22
N PRO A 21 -4.76 -5.83 28.04
CA PRO A 21 -4.30 -6.31 26.73
C PRO A 21 -2.79 -6.25 26.53
N VAL A 22 -2.16 -5.08 26.72
CA VAL A 22 -0.72 -4.88 26.48
C VAL A 22 0.11 -5.74 27.45
N SER A 23 -0.26 -5.77 28.73
CA SER A 23 0.46 -6.59 29.72
C SER A 23 0.38 -8.10 29.40
N CYS A 24 -0.77 -8.59 28.94
CA CYS A 24 -0.94 -9.98 28.50
C CYS A 24 -0.11 -10.29 27.25
N PHE A 25 -0.09 -9.36 26.29
CA PHE A 25 0.69 -9.48 25.07
C PHE A 25 2.20 -9.47 25.34
N LEU A 26 2.71 -8.58 26.20
CA LEU A 26 4.12 -8.55 26.60
C LEU A 26 4.54 -9.82 27.35
N ALA A 27 3.67 -10.37 28.19
CA ALA A 27 3.92 -11.66 28.84
C ALA A 27 4.01 -12.82 27.83
N TRP A 28 3.17 -12.78 26.78
CA TRP A 28 3.25 -13.72 25.67
C TRP A 28 4.55 -13.56 24.87
N CYS A 29 4.96 -12.33 24.54
CA CYS A 29 6.22 -12.03 23.85
C CYS A 29 7.40 -12.71 24.56
N LYS A 30 7.51 -12.51 25.88
CA LYS A 30 8.57 -13.15 26.69
C LYS A 30 8.50 -14.68 26.63
N LYS A 31 7.31 -15.26 26.66
CA LYS A 31 7.12 -16.73 26.59
C LYS A 31 7.59 -17.31 25.25
N VAL A 32 7.42 -16.59 24.16
CA VAL A 32 7.83 -17.03 22.82
C VAL A 32 9.28 -16.69 22.47
N GLY A 33 10.01 -16.02 23.36
CA GLY A 33 11.39 -15.59 23.13
C GLY A 33 11.53 -14.28 22.37
N LEU A 34 10.46 -13.47 22.31
CA LEU A 34 10.49 -12.10 21.79
C LEU A 34 10.72 -11.15 22.97
N GLU A 35 11.93 -10.60 23.07
CA GLU A 35 12.29 -9.63 24.10
C GLU A 35 12.48 -8.24 23.46
N LEU A 36 11.83 -7.24 24.06
CA LEU A 36 11.98 -5.84 23.69
C LEU A 36 13.24 -5.26 24.33
N ASN A 37 13.92 -4.36 23.63
CA ASN A 37 14.96 -3.51 24.19
C ASN A 37 14.37 -2.73 25.39
N PRO A 38 15.03 -2.74 26.57
CA PRO A 38 14.52 -2.04 27.76
C PRO A 38 14.34 -0.53 27.58
N LYS A 39 14.98 0.05 26.57
CA LYS A 39 14.83 1.46 26.19
C LYS A 39 13.58 1.75 25.37
N VAL A 40 12.75 0.76 25.03
CA VAL A 40 11.47 1.00 24.35
C VAL A 40 10.30 0.47 25.16
N TYR A 41 9.10 0.94 24.82
CA TYR A 41 7.84 0.45 25.36
C TYR A 41 6.71 0.64 24.37
N ILE A 42 5.67 -0.18 24.50
CA ILE A 42 4.43 -0.09 23.71
C ILE A 42 3.43 0.76 24.49
N SER A 43 2.69 1.63 23.80
CA SER A 43 1.69 2.52 24.38
C SER A 43 0.60 2.84 23.37
N THR A 44 -0.56 3.31 23.84
CA THR A 44 -1.55 4.03 23.04
C THR A 44 -1.51 5.54 23.29
N GLU A 45 -0.79 5.97 24.32
CA GLU A 45 -0.55 7.38 24.62
C GLU A 45 0.77 7.83 24.00
N GLY A 46 0.74 9.00 23.35
CA GLY A 46 1.92 9.62 22.72
C GLY A 46 2.25 9.06 21.33
N THR A 47 1.35 8.25 20.75
CA THR A 47 1.49 7.65 19.43
C THR A 47 0.63 8.39 18.42
N VAL A 48 0.98 8.28 17.13
CA VAL A 48 0.18 8.89 16.05
C VAL A 48 -1.18 8.22 15.86
N SER A 49 -1.26 6.92 16.10
CA SER A 49 -2.48 6.12 15.94
C SER A 49 -2.38 4.85 16.78
N GLN A 50 -3.48 4.46 17.45
CA GLN A 50 -3.62 3.20 18.18
C GLN A 50 -2.37 2.85 19.01
N TYR A 51 -1.86 1.62 18.89
CA TYR A 51 -0.60 1.23 19.50
C TYR A 51 0.58 1.79 18.70
N GLY A 52 1.64 2.11 19.42
CA GLY A 52 2.92 2.52 18.89
C GLY A 52 4.04 2.16 19.85
N MET A 53 5.27 2.16 19.34
CA MET A 53 6.47 1.94 20.14
C MET A 53 7.17 3.27 20.41
N LEU A 54 7.53 3.57 21.65
CA LEU A 54 8.22 4.80 22.01
C LEU A 54 9.56 4.54 22.67
N ALA A 55 10.49 5.47 22.44
CA ALA A 55 11.79 5.52 23.10
C ALA A 55 11.64 6.01 24.54
N ARG A 56 12.00 5.18 25.52
CA ARG A 56 12.16 5.55 26.93
C ARG A 56 13.46 6.30 27.17
N GLU A 57 14.50 5.93 26.44
CA GLU A 57 15.85 6.50 26.48
C GLU A 57 16.35 6.75 25.06
N ASP A 58 17.43 7.51 24.93
CA ASP A 58 18.04 7.75 23.62
C ASP A 58 18.54 6.44 23.00
N LEU A 59 18.18 6.23 21.73
CA LEU A 59 18.58 5.10 20.90
C LEU A 59 19.63 5.56 19.89
N SER A 60 20.68 4.75 19.74
CA SER A 60 21.71 4.99 18.72
C SER A 60 21.23 4.53 17.35
N ASP A 61 21.84 5.03 16.29
CA ASP A 61 21.69 4.45 14.95
C ASP A 61 22.15 2.98 14.92
N GLY A 62 21.41 2.09 14.26
CA GLY A 62 21.66 0.65 14.22
C GLY A 62 21.35 -0.10 15.52
N GLU A 63 20.68 0.53 16.50
CA GLU A 63 20.30 -0.12 17.75
C GLU A 63 19.13 -1.09 17.53
N LEU A 64 19.28 -2.33 18.02
CA LEU A 64 18.25 -3.38 17.98
C LEU A 64 17.11 -3.04 18.94
N LEU A 65 15.89 -2.99 18.41
CA LEU A 65 14.67 -2.77 19.19
C LEU A 65 14.10 -4.08 19.72
N PHE A 66 14.03 -5.12 18.89
CA PHE A 66 13.57 -6.45 19.26
C PHE A 66 13.90 -7.47 18.16
N SER A 67 13.88 -8.75 18.53
CA SER A 67 13.97 -9.88 17.60
C SER A 67 12.74 -10.77 17.73
N ILE A 68 12.12 -11.12 16.60
CA ILE A 68 10.97 -12.04 16.52
C ILE A 68 11.46 -13.40 16.03
N PRO A 69 11.39 -14.47 16.84
CA PRO A 69 11.70 -15.81 16.35
C PRO A 69 10.66 -16.24 15.32
N ARG A 70 11.09 -16.96 14.27
CA ARG A 70 10.18 -17.40 13.19
C ARG A 70 8.99 -18.23 13.69
N SER A 71 9.13 -18.93 14.81
CA SER A 71 8.03 -19.68 15.44
C SER A 71 6.91 -18.81 16.02
N ALA A 72 7.17 -17.52 16.27
CA ALA A 72 6.16 -16.57 16.79
C ALA A 72 5.37 -15.87 15.67
N ILE A 73 5.88 -15.88 14.44
CA ILE A 73 5.21 -15.35 13.25
C ILE A 73 3.98 -16.21 12.95
N LEU A 74 2.85 -15.58 12.61
CA LEU A 74 1.64 -16.29 12.20
C LEU A 74 1.55 -16.33 10.68
N SER A 75 1.59 -17.54 10.13
CA SER A 75 1.49 -17.84 8.71
C SER A 75 0.78 -19.17 8.47
N GLN A 76 0.57 -19.52 7.21
CA GLN A 76 0.10 -20.84 6.79
C GLN A 76 1.03 -21.99 7.26
N ASN A 77 2.30 -21.70 7.55
CA ASN A 77 3.31 -22.69 7.93
C ASN A 77 3.43 -22.88 9.46
N THR A 78 2.99 -21.89 10.24
CA THR A 78 3.11 -21.91 11.71
C THR A 78 1.79 -22.19 12.41
N THR A 79 0.65 -21.91 11.78
CA THR A 79 -0.68 -22.17 12.33
C THR A 79 -0.88 -23.64 12.75
N ARG A 80 -1.74 -23.89 13.75
CA ARG A 80 -2.02 -25.26 14.24
C ARG A 80 -2.74 -26.14 13.21
N ILE A 81 -3.22 -25.56 12.11
CA ILE A 81 -3.89 -26.26 11.02
C ILE A 81 -3.04 -26.37 9.76
N ARG A 82 -1.72 -26.14 9.84
CA ARG A 82 -0.81 -26.19 8.68
C ARG A 82 -0.96 -27.48 7.87
N ASP A 83 -1.02 -28.64 8.54
CA ASP A 83 -1.11 -29.95 7.88
C ASP A 83 -2.43 -30.09 7.08
N LEU A 84 -3.49 -29.40 7.51
CA LEU A 84 -4.76 -29.35 6.79
C LEU A 84 -4.68 -28.40 5.59
N ILE A 85 -4.02 -27.25 5.75
CA ILE A 85 -3.81 -26.28 4.67
C ILE A 85 -2.95 -26.90 3.57
N GLU A 86 -1.82 -27.52 3.93
CA GLU A 86 -0.93 -28.23 2.99
C GLU A 86 -1.68 -29.32 2.23
N LYS A 87 -2.50 -30.12 2.92
CA LYS A 87 -3.31 -31.16 2.30
C LYS A 87 -4.32 -30.61 1.28
N GLU A 88 -4.87 -29.42 1.51
CA GLU A 88 -5.92 -28.82 0.68
C GLU A 88 -5.38 -27.72 -0.25
N GLN A 89 -4.05 -27.57 -0.38
CA GLN A 89 -3.37 -26.46 -1.05
C GLN A 89 -3.93 -26.16 -2.45
N ASP A 90 -4.10 -27.19 -3.29
CA ASP A 90 -4.65 -27.05 -4.64
C ASP A 90 -6.05 -26.42 -4.65
N SER A 91 -6.86 -26.72 -3.63
CA SER A 91 -8.22 -26.18 -3.51
C SER A 91 -8.28 -24.79 -2.90
N LEU A 92 -7.16 -24.31 -2.34
CA LEU A 92 -7.02 -23.00 -1.71
C LEU A 92 -6.33 -21.97 -2.62
N GLN A 93 -5.95 -22.35 -3.85
CA GLN A 93 -5.40 -21.44 -4.84
C GLN A 93 -6.39 -20.33 -5.19
N SER A 94 -5.92 -19.09 -5.15
CA SER A 94 -6.69 -17.91 -5.53
C SER A 94 -5.79 -16.88 -6.20
N CYS A 95 -6.41 -15.89 -6.87
CA CYS A 95 -5.67 -14.80 -7.49
C CYS A 95 -4.94 -13.90 -6.48
N SER A 96 -5.38 -13.86 -5.22
CA SER A 96 -4.72 -13.07 -4.18
C SER A 96 -3.51 -13.78 -3.57
N GLY A 97 -3.50 -15.12 -3.57
CA GLY A 97 -2.54 -15.93 -2.82
C GLY A 97 -2.72 -15.88 -1.29
N TRP A 98 -3.69 -15.11 -0.76
CA TRP A 98 -3.82 -14.85 0.67
C TRP A 98 -4.71 -15.84 1.41
N VAL A 99 -5.48 -16.65 0.67
CA VAL A 99 -6.46 -17.59 1.24
C VAL A 99 -5.88 -18.48 2.34
N PRO A 100 -4.69 -19.10 2.19
CA PRO A 100 -4.10 -19.92 3.25
C PRO A 100 -3.85 -19.14 4.56
N LEU A 101 -3.33 -17.91 4.47
CA LEU A 101 -3.15 -17.04 5.64
C LEU A 101 -4.50 -16.67 6.25
N LEU A 102 -5.47 -16.27 5.43
CA LEU A 102 -6.80 -15.85 5.90
C LEU A 102 -7.55 -16.99 6.60
N ILE A 103 -7.43 -18.23 6.11
CA ILE A 103 -7.95 -19.43 6.78
C ILE A 103 -7.23 -19.68 8.11
N SER A 104 -5.90 -19.49 8.14
CA SER A 104 -5.12 -19.57 9.37
C SER A 104 -5.62 -18.57 10.41
N LEU A 105 -5.91 -17.34 10.00
CA LEU A 105 -6.45 -16.27 10.85
C LEU A 105 -7.88 -16.57 11.31
N LEU A 106 -8.76 -17.05 10.42
CA LEU A 106 -10.12 -17.49 10.80
C LEU A 106 -10.09 -18.53 11.92
N TYR A 107 -9.13 -19.47 11.86
CA TYR A 107 -8.97 -20.49 12.88
C TYR A 107 -8.38 -19.93 14.17
N GLU A 108 -7.23 -19.26 14.09
CA GLU A 108 -6.48 -18.83 15.27
C GLU A 108 -7.13 -17.64 15.98
N ALA A 109 -7.63 -16.62 15.26
CA ALA A 109 -8.22 -15.43 15.86
C ALA A 109 -9.56 -15.71 16.55
N THR A 110 -10.24 -16.79 16.18
CA THR A 110 -11.55 -17.13 16.77
C THR A 110 -11.46 -18.19 17.87
N ASP A 111 -10.29 -18.77 18.12
CA ASP A 111 -10.06 -19.74 19.19
C ASP A 111 -9.35 -19.07 20.37
N SER A 112 -10.04 -18.95 21.51
CA SER A 112 -9.45 -18.38 22.73
C SER A 112 -8.31 -19.20 23.32
N SER A 113 -8.13 -20.46 22.89
CA SER A 113 -6.98 -21.29 23.24
C SER A 113 -5.80 -21.18 22.28
N SER A 114 -5.91 -20.30 21.27
CA SER A 114 -4.85 -20.07 20.28
C SER A 114 -3.54 -19.66 20.94
N HIS A 115 -2.43 -20.11 20.34
CA HIS A 115 -1.11 -19.64 20.68
C HIS A 115 -0.99 -18.11 20.56
N TRP A 116 -1.68 -17.51 19.59
CA TRP A 116 -1.68 -16.07 19.32
C TRP A 116 -2.86 -15.32 19.98
N ALA A 117 -3.63 -15.96 20.86
CA ALA A 117 -4.76 -15.30 21.52
C ALA A 117 -4.36 -13.98 22.24
N PRO A 118 -3.19 -13.86 22.90
CA PRO A 118 -2.74 -12.58 23.47
C PRO A 118 -2.44 -11.49 22.43
N TYR A 119 -2.00 -11.89 21.23
CA TYR A 119 -1.78 -10.96 20.11
C TYR A 119 -3.11 -10.43 19.56
N PHE A 120 -4.07 -11.31 19.28
CA PHE A 120 -5.42 -10.89 18.88
C PHE A 120 -6.16 -10.12 19.99
N GLY A 121 -5.77 -10.31 21.25
CA GLY A 121 -6.31 -9.55 22.38
C GLY A 121 -6.02 -8.05 22.33
N LEU A 122 -5.03 -7.60 21.55
CA LEU A 122 -4.78 -6.17 21.28
C LEU A 122 -5.86 -5.57 20.36
N TRP A 123 -6.51 -6.40 19.56
CA TRP A 123 -7.46 -6.02 18.53
C TRP A 123 -8.84 -6.65 18.80
N PRO A 124 -9.58 -6.18 19.84
CA PRO A 124 -10.92 -6.68 20.11
C PRO A 124 -11.79 -6.66 18.86
N GLU A 125 -12.47 -7.77 18.59
CA GLU A 125 -13.31 -7.97 17.39
C GLU A 125 -12.61 -7.83 16.03
N LEU A 126 -11.26 -7.73 16.03
CA LEU A 126 -10.48 -7.40 14.84
C LEU A 126 -11.01 -6.12 14.19
N ASP A 127 -11.25 -5.09 15.01
CA ASP A 127 -11.77 -3.80 14.54
C ASP A 127 -10.89 -3.29 13.39
N PRO A 128 -11.40 -3.23 12.16
CA PRO A 128 -10.59 -2.87 11.02
C PRO A 128 -10.18 -1.39 11.14
N PRO A 129 -9.01 -1.00 10.61
CA PRO A 129 -8.73 0.40 10.35
C PRO A 129 -9.88 1.05 9.56
N ASP A 130 -10.03 2.38 9.65
CA ASP A 130 -11.09 3.14 8.97
C ASP A 130 -10.85 3.23 7.45
N MET A 131 -10.73 2.07 6.81
CA MET A 131 -10.45 1.91 5.40
C MET A 131 -11.69 2.25 4.57
N PRO A 132 -11.50 2.84 3.38
CA PRO A 132 -12.55 3.13 2.41
C PRO A 132 -13.58 2.02 2.18
N MET A 133 -13.18 0.74 2.22
CA MET A 133 -14.09 -0.39 2.02
C MET A 133 -15.14 -0.60 3.12
N PHE A 134 -15.01 0.09 4.26
CA PHE A 134 -15.99 0.12 5.34
C PHE A 134 -16.78 1.43 5.40
N TRP A 135 -16.47 2.40 4.53
CA TRP A 135 -17.24 3.64 4.41
C TRP A 135 -18.56 3.38 3.69
N SER A 136 -19.52 4.30 3.84
CA SER A 136 -20.74 4.23 3.06
C SER A 136 -20.48 4.52 1.58
N GLU A 137 -21.29 3.97 0.67
CA GLU A 137 -21.20 4.24 -0.77
C GLU A 137 -21.29 5.76 -1.08
N GLU A 138 -22.09 6.50 -0.29
CA GLU A 138 -22.20 7.95 -0.38
C GLU A 138 -20.88 8.64 -0.04
N GLU A 139 -20.22 8.25 1.05
CA GLU A 139 -18.92 8.81 1.44
C GLU A 139 -17.81 8.46 0.44
N GLN A 140 -17.76 7.21 -0.02
CA GLN A 140 -16.80 6.77 -1.04
C GLN A 140 -16.95 7.61 -2.31
N THR A 141 -18.16 7.72 -2.83
CA THR A 141 -18.44 8.54 -4.03
C THR A 141 -18.17 10.02 -3.77
N LYS A 142 -18.51 10.53 -2.58
CA LYS A 142 -18.32 11.93 -2.23
C LYS A 142 -16.83 12.30 -2.19
N LEU A 143 -16.02 11.47 -1.53
CA LEU A 143 -14.66 11.80 -1.08
C LEU A 143 -13.56 11.19 -1.96
N LEU A 144 -13.82 10.10 -2.69
CA LEU A 144 -12.76 9.35 -3.39
C LEU A 144 -12.86 9.43 -4.91
N GLN A 145 -13.85 10.13 -5.45
CA GLN A 145 -14.01 10.29 -6.90
C GLN A 145 -12.76 10.93 -7.53
N GLY A 146 -12.24 10.29 -8.58
CA GLY A 146 -11.04 10.72 -9.30
C GLY A 146 -9.73 10.23 -8.69
N THR A 147 -9.74 9.65 -7.48
CA THR A 147 -8.51 9.24 -6.79
C THR A 147 -7.98 7.85 -7.16
N GLY A 148 -8.75 7.05 -7.90
CA GLY A 148 -8.48 5.62 -8.16
C GLY A 148 -8.86 4.69 -7.01
N ILE A 149 -8.99 5.22 -5.78
CA ILE A 149 -9.35 4.43 -4.58
C ILE A 149 -10.77 3.87 -4.71
N LEU A 150 -11.71 4.62 -5.30
CA LEU A 150 -13.09 4.17 -5.44
C LEU A 150 -13.17 2.88 -6.27
N GLU A 151 -12.47 2.86 -7.40
CA GLU A 151 -12.37 1.71 -8.30
C GLU A 151 -11.67 0.53 -7.62
N ALA A 152 -10.57 0.80 -6.90
CA ALA A 152 -9.83 -0.21 -6.15
C ALA A 152 -10.71 -0.88 -5.07
N VAL A 153 -11.45 -0.08 -4.29
CA VAL A 153 -12.38 -0.59 -3.26
C VAL A 153 -13.48 -1.46 -3.86
N HIS A 154 -14.08 -1.05 -4.97
CA HIS A 154 -15.09 -1.87 -5.64
C HIS A 154 -14.52 -3.20 -6.14
N LYS A 155 -13.30 -3.19 -6.68
CA LYS A 155 -12.58 -4.40 -7.13
C LYS A 155 -12.32 -5.33 -5.94
N ASP A 156 -11.83 -4.80 -4.83
CA ASP A 156 -11.56 -5.58 -3.62
C ASP A 156 -12.82 -6.22 -3.07
N LEU A 157 -13.90 -5.46 -2.87
CA LEU A 157 -15.16 -5.98 -2.34
C LEU A 157 -15.69 -7.14 -3.18
N LYS A 158 -15.64 -7.00 -4.51
CA LYS A 158 -16.04 -8.05 -5.46
C LYS A 158 -15.13 -9.28 -5.35
N ASN A 159 -13.82 -9.07 -5.25
CA ASN A 159 -12.84 -10.15 -5.15
C ASN A 159 -12.97 -10.90 -3.82
N ILE A 160 -13.11 -10.19 -2.70
CA ILE A 160 -13.33 -10.75 -1.36
C ILE A 160 -14.60 -11.62 -1.35
N GLU A 161 -15.71 -11.10 -1.87
CA GLU A 161 -16.96 -11.87 -1.92
C GLU A 161 -16.83 -13.12 -2.81
N LYS A 162 -16.21 -12.98 -3.98
CA LYS A 162 -15.98 -14.11 -4.89
C LYS A 162 -15.11 -15.17 -4.24
N GLU A 163 -13.98 -14.78 -3.67
CA GLU A 163 -13.01 -15.68 -3.04
C GLU A 163 -13.63 -16.42 -1.84
N TYR A 164 -14.32 -15.69 -0.97
CA TYR A 164 -15.01 -16.30 0.15
C TYR A 164 -16.04 -17.34 -0.29
N ASN A 165 -16.91 -16.99 -1.25
CA ASN A 165 -18.00 -17.87 -1.68
C ASN A 165 -17.52 -19.09 -2.48
N SER A 166 -16.47 -18.93 -3.29
CA SER A 166 -15.99 -19.97 -4.19
C SER A 166 -14.92 -20.88 -3.59
N ILE A 167 -14.17 -20.42 -2.59
CA ILE A 167 -13.03 -21.14 -2.02
C ILE A 167 -13.21 -21.37 -0.51
N VAL A 168 -13.32 -20.29 0.25
CA VAL A 168 -13.25 -20.33 1.73
C VAL A 168 -14.48 -21.02 2.33
N LEU A 169 -15.68 -20.68 1.87
CA LEU A 169 -16.92 -21.27 2.37
C LEU A 169 -17.04 -22.77 2.06
N PRO A 170 -16.70 -23.26 0.84
CA PRO A 170 -16.54 -24.69 0.59
C PRO A 170 -15.53 -25.37 1.53
N PHE A 171 -14.37 -24.77 1.76
CA PHE A 171 -13.37 -25.30 2.70
C PHE A 171 -13.91 -25.39 4.13
N ILE A 172 -14.57 -24.33 4.62
CA ILE A 172 -15.22 -24.31 5.94
C ILE A 172 -16.24 -25.45 6.06
N ARG A 173 -17.05 -25.68 5.02
CA ARG A 173 -18.08 -26.74 5.01
C ARG A 173 -17.50 -28.15 5.00
N ARG A 174 -16.31 -28.35 4.41
CA ARG A 174 -15.60 -29.64 4.39
C ARG A 174 -14.94 -29.98 5.73
N ASN A 175 -14.68 -28.98 6.58
CA ASN A 175 -13.94 -29.12 7.84
C ASN A 175 -14.77 -28.64 9.07
N PRO A 176 -15.97 -29.21 9.31
CA PRO A 176 -16.90 -28.75 10.35
C PRO A 176 -16.37 -28.91 11.79
N GLU A 177 -15.35 -29.75 12.00
CA GLU A 177 -14.70 -29.95 13.29
C GLU A 177 -13.77 -28.79 13.68
N LYS A 178 -13.34 -27.98 12.72
CA LYS A 178 -12.51 -26.79 12.93
C LYS A 178 -13.26 -25.50 12.64
N PHE A 179 -14.18 -25.51 11.68
CA PHE A 179 -14.86 -24.32 11.22
C PHE A 179 -16.38 -24.42 11.31
N CYS A 180 -17.01 -23.35 11.79
CA CYS A 180 -18.46 -23.17 11.78
C CYS A 180 -18.87 -22.03 10.82
N PRO A 181 -19.73 -22.25 9.80
CA PRO A 181 -20.20 -21.20 8.89
C PRO A 181 -20.94 -20.03 9.56
N MET A 182 -21.51 -20.24 10.76
CA MET A 182 -22.16 -19.16 11.52
C MET A 182 -21.16 -18.26 12.26
N LYS A 183 -19.92 -18.74 12.44
CA LYS A 183 -18.84 -18.05 13.15
C LYS A 183 -17.83 -17.44 12.16
N HIS A 184 -17.45 -18.23 11.16
CA HIS A 184 -16.52 -17.85 10.11
C HIS A 184 -17.33 -17.35 8.91
N THR A 185 -17.81 -16.12 9.01
CA THR A 185 -18.70 -15.49 8.05
C THR A 185 -17.93 -14.67 7.01
N LEU A 186 -18.62 -14.24 5.94
CA LEU A 186 -18.06 -13.30 4.95
C LEU A 186 -17.62 -11.98 5.61
N ASP A 187 -18.38 -11.50 6.60
CA ASP A 187 -18.07 -10.27 7.32
C ASP A 187 -16.77 -10.38 8.14
N LEU A 188 -16.59 -11.49 8.86
CA LEU A 188 -15.33 -11.76 9.56
C LEU A 188 -14.18 -11.92 8.56
N TYR A 189 -14.41 -12.61 7.44
CA TYR A 189 -13.42 -12.74 6.39
C TYR A 189 -12.98 -11.39 5.83
N LYS A 190 -13.93 -10.49 5.53
CA LYS A 190 -13.65 -9.12 5.07
C LYS A 190 -12.81 -8.34 6.09
N ARG A 191 -13.13 -8.43 7.39
CA ARG A 191 -12.32 -7.82 8.45
C ARG A 191 -10.91 -8.39 8.51
N LEU A 192 -10.75 -9.69 8.31
CA LEU A 192 -9.42 -10.31 8.25
C LEU A 192 -8.63 -9.92 7.00
N VAL A 193 -9.28 -9.72 5.85
CA VAL A 193 -8.62 -9.16 4.67
C VAL A 193 -8.09 -7.75 4.98
N ALA A 194 -8.91 -6.88 5.57
CA ALA A 194 -8.47 -5.57 6.07
C ALA A 194 -7.32 -5.67 7.07
N PHE A 195 -7.38 -6.62 7.98
CA PHE A 195 -6.32 -6.87 8.95
C PHE A 195 -5.00 -7.29 8.28
N VAL A 196 -5.06 -8.17 7.27
CA VAL A 196 -3.87 -8.57 6.49
C VAL A 196 -3.31 -7.39 5.70
N MET A 197 -4.15 -6.60 5.03
CA MET A 197 -3.70 -5.40 4.30
C MET A 197 -2.92 -4.43 5.20
N ALA A 198 -3.41 -4.21 6.42
CA ALA A 198 -2.82 -3.21 7.32
C ALA A 198 -1.63 -3.71 8.15
N TYR A 199 -1.57 -5.00 8.47
CA TYR A 199 -0.64 -5.50 9.50
C TYR A 199 0.24 -6.67 9.06
N SER A 200 0.04 -7.20 7.85
CA SER A 200 0.91 -8.26 7.33
C SER A 200 2.20 -7.70 6.74
N PHE A 201 3.22 -8.55 6.72
CA PHE A 201 4.50 -8.31 6.09
C PHE A 201 4.75 -9.37 5.03
N GLN A 202 5.52 -9.01 4.03
CA GLN A 202 6.01 -9.94 3.03
C GLN A 202 7.53 -9.96 3.09
N GLU A 203 8.10 -11.16 3.21
CA GLU A 203 9.56 -11.34 3.16
C GLU A 203 10.02 -11.08 1.71
N PRO A 204 10.96 -10.16 1.47
CA PRO A 204 11.54 -9.98 0.15
C PRO A 204 12.24 -11.28 -0.29
N GLN A 205 12.12 -11.65 -1.56
CA GLN A 205 13.00 -12.67 -2.13
C GLN A 205 14.36 -12.05 -2.41
N GLU A 206 15.43 -12.81 -2.13
CA GLU A 206 16.75 -12.46 -2.64
C GLU A 206 16.69 -12.44 -4.17
N GLU A 207 17.27 -11.43 -4.79
CA GLU A 207 17.51 -11.42 -6.23
C GLU A 207 18.55 -12.51 -6.52
N ASP A 208 18.11 -13.76 -6.66
CA ASP A 208 18.95 -14.77 -7.29
C ASP A 208 19.22 -14.29 -8.72
N GLU A 209 20.50 -14.21 -9.09
CA GLU A 209 21.01 -13.75 -10.41
C GLU A 209 20.47 -14.59 -11.61
N GLU A 210 19.64 -15.60 -11.36
CA GLU A 210 19.00 -16.43 -12.39
C GLU A 210 17.62 -15.85 -12.76
N GLU A 211 17.61 -14.95 -13.74
CA GLU A 211 16.47 -14.15 -14.22
C GLU A 211 15.21 -14.93 -14.69
N ASP A 212 15.23 -16.28 -14.73
CA ASP A 212 14.21 -17.08 -15.41
C ASP A 212 13.26 -17.90 -14.49
N ILE A 213 13.41 -17.84 -13.17
CA ILE A 213 12.41 -18.42 -12.27
C ILE A 213 11.41 -17.31 -11.95
N GLU A 214 10.13 -17.48 -12.36
CA GLU A 214 9.02 -16.65 -11.87
C GLU A 214 9.23 -16.44 -10.37
N LYS A 215 9.55 -15.19 -9.97
CA LYS A 215 9.79 -14.82 -8.58
C LYS A 215 8.51 -15.15 -7.81
N ASP A 216 8.46 -16.34 -7.19
CA ASP A 216 7.30 -16.82 -6.43
C ASP A 216 7.11 -15.88 -5.24
N ILE A 217 6.31 -14.82 -5.42
CA ILE A 217 5.99 -13.82 -4.39
C ILE A 217 5.66 -14.57 -3.10
N LEU A 218 6.53 -14.43 -2.09
CA LEU A 218 6.34 -15.13 -0.82
C LEU A 218 5.00 -14.70 -0.20
N PRO A 219 4.24 -15.63 0.40
CA PRO A 219 2.94 -15.28 0.97
C PRO A 219 3.11 -14.31 2.14
N PRO A 220 2.14 -13.42 2.38
CA PRO A 220 2.16 -12.54 3.52
C PRO A 220 2.11 -13.32 4.84
N MET A 221 2.57 -12.67 5.92
CA MET A 221 2.57 -13.22 7.26
C MET A 221 2.31 -12.12 8.30
N MET A 222 1.70 -12.48 9.43
CA MET A 222 1.58 -11.56 10.55
C MET A 222 2.84 -11.63 11.40
N VAL A 223 3.45 -10.49 11.67
CA VAL A 223 4.69 -10.37 12.46
C VAL A 223 4.39 -9.59 13.74
N PRO A 224 3.97 -10.27 14.82
CA PRO A 224 3.62 -9.61 16.07
C PRO A 224 4.73 -8.68 16.57
N VAL A 225 4.35 -7.52 17.11
CA VAL A 225 5.22 -6.42 17.56
C VAL A 225 5.72 -5.55 16.41
N ALA A 226 6.16 -6.13 15.30
CA ALA A 226 6.58 -5.35 14.14
C ALA A 226 5.40 -4.56 13.55
N ASP A 227 4.22 -5.16 13.57
CA ASP A 227 2.94 -4.56 13.15
C ASP A 227 2.38 -3.49 14.09
N LEU A 228 3.00 -3.26 15.25
CA LEU A 228 2.64 -2.19 16.17
C LEU A 228 3.40 -0.88 15.89
N LEU A 229 4.39 -0.88 15.00
CA LEU A 229 5.08 0.34 14.61
C LEU A 229 4.29 1.02 13.50
N ASN A 230 3.88 2.27 13.76
CA ASN A 230 3.21 3.10 12.77
C ASN A 230 4.14 3.45 11.60
N HIS A 231 3.53 3.83 10.48
CA HIS A 231 4.23 4.27 9.28
C HIS A 231 4.47 5.77 9.25
N VAL A 232 5.65 6.14 8.76
CA VAL A 232 5.89 7.42 8.08
C VAL A 232 6.89 7.19 6.94
N ALA A 233 6.79 7.94 5.85
CA ALA A 233 7.77 7.84 4.76
C ALA A 233 9.22 8.02 5.28
N GLN A 234 9.42 8.99 6.19
CA GLN A 234 10.71 9.30 6.83
C GLN A 234 10.95 8.52 8.13
N HIS A 235 10.75 7.21 8.07
CA HIS A 235 10.85 6.27 9.20
C HIS A 235 12.20 6.31 9.93
N ASN A 236 12.21 5.77 11.16
CA ASN A 236 13.40 5.69 12.02
C ASN A 236 13.74 4.26 12.46
N ALA A 237 13.00 3.27 11.98
CA ALA A 237 13.28 1.85 12.15
C ALA A 237 12.89 1.05 10.90
N HIS A 238 13.57 -0.07 10.66
CA HIS A 238 13.25 -1.02 9.60
C HIS A 238 13.32 -2.46 10.10
N LEU A 239 12.62 -3.35 9.40
CA LEU A 239 12.57 -4.77 9.67
C LEU A 239 13.57 -5.52 8.79
N GLU A 240 14.53 -6.20 9.41
CA GLU A 240 15.46 -7.10 8.73
C GLU A 240 14.99 -8.54 8.85
N PHE A 241 15.09 -9.28 7.74
CA PHE A 241 14.81 -10.71 7.67
C PHE A 241 16.12 -11.49 7.78
N THR A 242 16.18 -12.46 8.69
CA THR A 242 17.32 -13.38 8.84
C THR A 242 16.82 -14.82 8.90
N PRO A 243 17.65 -15.83 8.59
CA PRO A 243 17.20 -17.23 8.60
C PRO A 243 16.59 -17.67 9.94
N GLU A 244 17.08 -17.16 11.07
CA GLU A 244 16.64 -17.56 12.41
C GLU A 244 15.47 -16.71 12.96
N CYS A 245 15.45 -15.42 12.62
CA CYS A 245 14.53 -14.44 13.22
C CYS A 245 14.33 -13.21 12.33
N LEU A 246 13.37 -12.36 12.69
CA LEU A 246 13.25 -11.02 12.15
C LEU A 246 13.75 -10.02 13.19
N ARG A 247 14.40 -8.93 12.76
CA ARG A 247 15.02 -7.95 13.67
C ARG A 247 14.55 -6.55 13.33
N MET A 248 13.95 -5.85 14.28
CA MET A 248 13.61 -4.45 14.13
C MET A 248 14.76 -3.59 14.63
N ILE A 249 15.32 -2.74 13.77
CA ILE A 249 16.54 -1.97 14.03
C ILE A 249 16.29 -0.51 13.68
N THR A 250 16.90 0.40 14.42
CA THR A 250 16.83 1.85 14.12
C THR A 250 17.69 2.23 12.92
N THR A 251 17.19 3.12 12.07
CA THR A 251 17.89 3.67 10.88
C THR A 251 18.58 5.01 11.14
N LYS A 252 18.34 5.59 12.32
CA LYS A 252 18.91 6.86 12.80
C LYS A 252 18.77 6.93 14.31
N SER A 253 19.52 7.83 14.94
CA SER A 253 19.38 8.08 16.38
C SER A 253 17.99 8.63 16.70
N VAL A 254 17.40 8.16 17.81
CA VAL A 254 16.06 8.54 18.27
C VAL A 254 16.15 9.06 19.70
N CYS A 255 15.61 10.24 19.95
CA CYS A 255 15.59 10.85 21.28
C CYS A 255 14.52 10.20 22.17
N ALA A 256 14.78 10.16 23.48
CA ALA A 256 13.79 9.76 24.47
C ALA A 256 12.48 10.55 24.30
N GLY A 257 11.35 9.84 24.33
CA GLY A 257 9.99 10.35 24.16
C GLY A 257 9.48 10.37 22.72
N GLN A 258 10.32 10.07 21.72
CA GLN A 258 9.88 9.95 20.34
C GLN A 258 9.29 8.57 20.04
N GLU A 259 8.31 8.54 19.14
CA GLU A 259 7.77 7.30 18.58
C GLU A 259 8.73 6.70 17.54
N LEU A 260 8.78 5.37 17.52
CA LEU A 260 9.49 4.56 16.54
C LEU A 260 8.53 4.23 15.41
N PHE A 261 8.92 4.62 14.21
CA PHE A 261 8.17 4.43 12.98
C PHE A 261 8.91 3.46 12.08
N ASN A 262 8.15 2.51 11.56
CA ASN A 262 8.58 1.66 10.46
C ASN A 262 8.18 2.30 9.11
N THR A 263 8.59 1.69 8.01
CA THR A 263 7.98 1.92 6.69
C THR A 263 7.13 0.73 6.28
N TYR A 264 6.08 1.00 5.53
CA TYR A 264 5.23 0.00 4.89
C TYR A 264 5.66 -0.23 3.44
N GLY A 265 6.77 0.40 3.03
CA GLY A 265 7.21 0.50 1.65
C GLY A 265 7.08 1.93 1.13
N GLN A 266 7.48 2.13 -0.12
CA GLN A 266 7.31 3.39 -0.84
C GLN A 266 5.86 3.48 -1.30
N MET A 267 4.99 4.05 -0.46
CA MET A 267 3.56 4.14 -0.72
C MET A 267 3.11 5.60 -0.86
N ALA A 268 2.36 5.89 -1.91
CA ALA A 268 1.62 7.15 -2.03
C ALA A 268 0.47 7.20 -1.02
N ASN A 269 -0.02 8.40 -0.69
CA ASN A 269 -1.13 8.57 0.24
C ASN A 269 -2.40 7.88 -0.24
N TRP A 270 -2.60 7.71 -1.55
CA TRP A 270 -3.77 6.99 -2.04
C TRP A 270 -3.72 5.50 -1.65
N GLN A 271 -2.53 4.88 -1.68
CA GLN A 271 -2.29 3.51 -1.23
C GLN A 271 -2.41 3.42 0.29
N LEU A 272 -1.84 4.38 1.03
CA LEU A 272 -1.97 4.43 2.49
C LEU A 272 -3.45 4.52 2.91
N LEU A 273 -4.24 5.36 2.24
CA LEU A 273 -5.66 5.51 2.55
C LEU A 273 -6.43 4.26 2.20
N HIS A 274 -6.18 3.70 1.02
CA HIS A 274 -6.82 2.47 0.54
C HIS A 274 -6.55 1.27 1.45
N MET A 275 -5.30 1.05 1.82
CA MET A 275 -4.82 -0.18 2.48
C MET A 275 -4.73 -0.06 4.01
N TYR A 276 -4.66 1.15 4.58
CA TYR A 276 -4.44 1.38 6.01
C TYR A 276 -5.42 2.40 6.62
N GLY A 277 -6.19 3.13 5.82
CA GLY A 277 -7.21 4.07 6.30
C GLY A 277 -6.69 5.45 6.72
N PHE A 278 -5.45 5.82 6.36
CA PHE A 278 -4.88 7.13 6.67
C PHE A 278 -4.07 7.71 5.51
N ALA A 279 -3.77 9.00 5.57
CA ALA A 279 -2.84 9.67 4.66
C ALA A 279 -1.93 10.60 5.47
N GLU A 280 -0.65 10.68 5.11
CA GLU A 280 0.28 11.61 5.73
C GLU A 280 0.02 13.04 5.23
N PRO A 281 0.05 14.04 6.13
CA PRO A 281 -0.21 15.42 5.74
C PRO A 281 0.93 15.99 4.88
N HIS A 282 0.59 16.79 3.87
CA HIS A 282 1.59 17.47 3.05
C HIS A 282 2.53 18.36 3.90
N PRO A 283 3.85 18.41 3.63
CA PRO A 283 4.62 17.69 2.60
C PRO A 283 5.33 16.42 3.13
N GLN A 284 4.76 15.68 4.09
CA GLN A 284 5.47 14.60 4.79
C GLN A 284 5.73 13.36 3.92
N ASN A 285 4.75 12.94 3.11
CA ASN A 285 4.94 11.84 2.16
C ASN A 285 5.63 12.33 0.89
N CYS A 286 6.84 11.81 0.63
CA CYS A 286 7.61 12.10 -0.57
C CYS A 286 7.32 11.14 -1.73
N ASN A 287 6.62 10.03 -1.48
CA ASN A 287 6.32 8.98 -2.45
C ASN A 287 4.97 9.20 -3.14
N GLU A 288 4.52 10.45 -3.20
CA GLU A 288 3.23 10.80 -3.76
C GLU A 288 3.18 10.47 -5.25
N THR A 289 2.09 9.84 -5.70
CA THR A 289 1.89 9.50 -7.12
C THR A 289 0.53 9.95 -7.62
N ALA A 290 0.43 10.17 -8.93
CA ALA A 290 -0.81 10.36 -9.66
C ALA A 290 -0.89 9.40 -10.84
N ASP A 291 -2.03 8.77 -10.99
CA ASP A 291 -2.27 7.79 -12.04
C ASP A 291 -3.00 8.45 -13.21
N ILE A 292 -2.49 8.24 -14.42
CA ILE A 292 -3.26 8.45 -15.65
C ILE A 292 -3.63 7.08 -16.18
N GLN A 293 -4.92 6.73 -16.09
CA GLN A 293 -5.43 5.47 -16.63
C GLN A 293 -5.06 5.34 -18.11
N MET A 294 -4.55 4.18 -18.51
CA MET A 294 -4.10 3.94 -19.89
C MET A 294 -5.24 4.21 -20.89
N VAL A 295 -6.47 3.84 -20.53
CA VAL A 295 -7.68 4.13 -21.32
C VAL A 295 -7.99 5.63 -21.47
N THR A 296 -7.55 6.47 -20.53
CA THR A 296 -7.62 7.93 -20.64
C THR A 296 -6.64 8.46 -21.68
N VAL A 297 -5.47 7.83 -21.82
CA VAL A 297 -4.52 8.14 -22.91
C VAL A 297 -5.10 7.72 -24.26
N ARG A 298 -5.76 6.56 -24.35
CA ARG A 298 -6.51 6.15 -25.54
C ARG A 298 -7.58 7.19 -25.92
N GLU A 299 -8.38 7.61 -24.95
CA GLU A 299 -9.42 8.62 -25.18
C GLU A 299 -8.82 9.96 -25.64
N ALA A 300 -7.72 10.40 -25.03
CA ALA A 300 -7.00 11.59 -25.47
C ALA A 300 -6.52 11.45 -26.93
N ALA A 301 -5.96 10.30 -27.32
CA ALA A 301 -5.56 10.04 -28.70
C ALA A 301 -6.74 10.09 -29.68
N PHE A 302 -7.90 9.56 -29.30
CA PHE A 302 -9.13 9.62 -30.10
C PHE A 302 -9.72 11.03 -30.23
N GLN A 303 -9.52 11.90 -29.24
CA GLN A 303 -9.90 13.32 -29.33
C GLN A 303 -8.97 14.12 -30.24
N VAL A 304 -7.70 13.72 -30.37
CA VAL A 304 -6.75 14.32 -31.32
C VAL A 304 -7.02 13.89 -32.76
N ALA A 305 -7.56 12.68 -32.97
CA ALA A 305 -7.95 12.14 -34.26
C ALA A 305 -9.08 12.98 -34.91
N ARG A 306 -8.86 13.45 -36.15
CA ARG A 306 -9.76 14.41 -36.81
C ARG A 306 -10.84 13.74 -37.65
N THR A 307 -10.58 12.53 -38.11
CA THR A 307 -11.44 11.75 -38.98
C THR A 307 -11.73 10.37 -38.39
N GLU A 308 -12.78 9.70 -38.87
CA GLU A 308 -13.06 8.30 -38.50
C GLU A 308 -11.94 7.36 -38.96
N GLU A 309 -11.26 7.68 -40.06
CA GLU A 309 -10.09 6.94 -40.55
C GLU A 309 -8.92 7.05 -39.56
N ASP A 310 -8.64 8.26 -39.05
CA ASP A 310 -7.62 8.48 -38.01
C ASP A 310 -7.94 7.70 -36.74
N ARG A 311 -9.22 7.70 -36.31
CA ARG A 311 -9.67 6.95 -35.12
C ARG A 311 -9.49 5.45 -35.28
N LEU A 312 -9.84 4.91 -36.46
CA LEU A 312 -9.64 3.49 -36.73
C LEU A 312 -8.15 3.12 -36.72
N GLU A 313 -7.29 4.00 -37.22
CA GLU A 313 -5.84 3.78 -37.16
C GLU A 313 -5.30 3.85 -35.73
N MET A 314 -5.78 4.80 -34.92
CA MET A 314 -5.46 4.85 -33.48
C MET A 314 -5.93 3.59 -32.75
N GLN A 315 -7.10 3.05 -33.08
CA GLN A 315 -7.58 1.79 -32.50
C GLN A 315 -6.63 0.62 -32.83
N LYS A 316 -6.15 0.51 -34.08
CA LYS A 316 -5.19 -0.56 -34.43
C LYS A 316 -3.89 -0.46 -33.65
N ARG A 317 -3.40 0.76 -33.40
CA ARG A 317 -2.20 1.02 -32.60
C ARG A 317 -2.42 0.64 -31.15
N TRP A 318 -3.59 0.99 -30.60
CA TRP A 318 -3.99 0.57 -29.26
C TRP A 318 -4.09 -0.96 -29.15
N ASP A 319 -4.76 -1.61 -30.08
CA ASP A 319 -4.91 -3.08 -30.09
C ASP A 319 -3.54 -3.77 -30.18
N PHE A 320 -2.60 -3.20 -30.92
CA PHE A 320 -1.22 -3.67 -30.96
C PHE A 320 -0.51 -3.51 -29.61
N LEU A 321 -0.61 -2.35 -28.96
CA LEU A 321 -0.06 -2.14 -27.62
C LEU A 321 -0.64 -3.11 -26.59
N CYS A 322 -1.93 -3.44 -26.68
CA CYS A 322 -2.54 -4.48 -25.84
C CYS A 322 -1.99 -5.88 -26.16
N HIS A 323 -1.74 -6.17 -27.44
CA HIS A 323 -1.21 -7.46 -27.87
C HIS A 323 0.20 -7.73 -27.34
N ILE A 324 1.04 -6.69 -27.29
CA ILE A 324 2.40 -6.75 -26.73
C ILE A 324 2.44 -6.44 -25.22
N GLU A 325 1.28 -6.42 -24.55
CA GLU A 325 1.15 -6.29 -23.08
C GLU A 325 1.69 -4.98 -22.48
N ILE A 326 1.97 -3.96 -23.30
CA ILE A 326 2.40 -2.63 -22.84
C ILE A 326 1.26 -1.85 -22.19
N VAL A 327 0.02 -2.05 -22.67
CA VAL A 327 -1.17 -1.40 -22.10
C VAL A 327 -2.30 -2.38 -21.84
N GLY A 328 -3.17 -2.04 -20.90
CA GLY A 328 -4.37 -2.81 -20.59
C GLY A 328 -5.56 -1.94 -20.20
N GLU A 329 -6.74 -2.54 -20.11
CA GLU A 329 -7.97 -1.82 -19.73
C GLU A 329 -8.00 -1.39 -18.24
N GLU A 330 -7.22 -2.04 -17.38
CA GLU A 330 -7.12 -1.72 -15.94
C GLU A 330 -5.76 -1.09 -15.55
N GLY A 331 -4.87 -0.86 -16.51
CA GLY A 331 -3.54 -0.31 -16.25
C GLY A 331 -3.52 1.22 -16.17
N ALA A 332 -2.50 1.76 -15.53
CA ALA A 332 -2.25 3.19 -15.43
C ALA A 332 -0.78 3.52 -15.64
N PHE A 333 -0.51 4.72 -16.16
CA PHE A 333 0.81 5.32 -16.10
C PHE A 333 0.95 6.07 -14.78
N VAL A 334 1.99 5.76 -14.02
CA VAL A 334 2.17 6.23 -12.64
C VAL A 334 3.25 7.30 -12.60
N PHE A 335 2.85 8.51 -12.20
CA PHE A 335 3.74 9.67 -12.13
C PHE A 335 4.02 10.03 -10.69
N GLY A 336 5.30 10.09 -10.31
CA GLY A 336 5.76 10.68 -9.06
C GLY A 336 6.14 12.15 -9.21
N LEU A 337 6.52 12.76 -8.08
CA LEU A 337 7.04 14.14 -8.07
C LEU A 337 8.40 14.24 -8.77
N GLU A 338 9.26 13.23 -8.64
CA GLU A 338 10.64 13.23 -9.13
C GLU A 338 10.84 12.34 -10.36
N GLU A 339 10.12 11.23 -10.46
CA GLU A 339 10.29 10.20 -11.49
C GLU A 339 8.96 9.64 -12.00
N VAL A 340 9.00 9.01 -13.18
CA VAL A 340 7.90 8.22 -13.75
C VAL A 340 8.13 6.74 -13.45
N MET A 341 7.22 6.12 -12.71
CA MET A 341 7.36 4.73 -12.24
C MET A 341 7.08 3.68 -13.33
N THR A 342 6.38 4.08 -14.39
CA THR A 342 6.01 3.22 -15.54
C THR A 342 6.61 3.81 -16.82
N GLU A 343 7.91 4.10 -16.81
CA GLU A 343 8.54 4.87 -17.89
C GLU A 343 8.59 4.11 -19.21
N GLU A 344 8.82 2.79 -19.16
CA GLU A 344 8.97 1.93 -20.33
C GLU A 344 7.63 1.84 -21.06
N GLU A 345 6.56 1.54 -20.31
CA GLU A 345 5.21 1.46 -20.86
C GLU A 345 4.76 2.84 -21.37
N LEU A 346 5.09 3.91 -20.64
CA LEU A 346 4.74 5.27 -21.05
C LEU A 346 5.42 5.65 -22.37
N LYS A 347 6.75 5.45 -22.47
CA LYS A 347 7.52 5.76 -23.69
C LYS A 347 7.02 4.93 -24.86
N ALA A 348 6.84 3.62 -24.68
CA ALA A 348 6.33 2.72 -25.71
C ALA A 348 4.93 3.13 -26.19
N CYS A 349 4.01 3.43 -25.26
CA CYS A 349 2.66 3.89 -25.58
C CYS A 349 2.67 5.21 -26.36
N LEU A 350 3.39 6.23 -25.88
CA LEU A 350 3.48 7.53 -26.55
C LEU A 350 4.11 7.44 -27.93
N LYS A 351 5.16 6.64 -28.07
CA LYS A 351 5.84 6.37 -29.34
C LYS A 351 4.87 5.75 -30.35
N VAL A 352 4.22 4.64 -30.01
CA VAL A 352 3.29 3.94 -30.91
C VAL A 352 2.07 4.78 -31.26
N LEU A 353 1.51 5.53 -30.31
CA LEU A 353 0.36 6.39 -30.59
C LEU A 353 0.72 7.61 -31.46
N CYS A 354 1.96 8.12 -31.38
CA CYS A 354 2.36 9.35 -32.06
C CYS A 354 3.23 9.15 -33.32
N MET A 355 3.74 7.94 -33.59
CA MET A 355 4.54 7.66 -34.79
C MET A 355 3.72 7.78 -36.08
N SER A 356 4.39 7.93 -37.22
CA SER A 356 3.75 7.93 -38.53
C SER A 356 3.17 6.56 -38.90
N THR A 357 2.32 6.50 -39.93
CA THR A 357 1.75 5.23 -40.41
C THR A 357 2.82 4.29 -40.95
N ASP A 358 3.86 4.82 -41.61
CA ASP A 358 4.94 4.02 -42.17
C ASP A 358 5.84 3.45 -41.05
N GLU A 359 6.22 4.27 -40.06
CA GLU A 359 6.95 3.82 -38.87
C GLU A 359 6.18 2.74 -38.10
N PHE A 360 4.86 2.90 -37.95
CA PHE A 360 4.04 1.89 -37.28
C PHE A 360 3.98 0.57 -38.04
N ALA A 361 3.92 0.61 -39.37
CA ALA A 361 3.93 -0.60 -40.18
C ALA A 361 5.24 -1.39 -40.01
N GLU A 362 6.37 -0.69 -39.98
CA GLU A 362 7.70 -1.28 -39.74
C GLU A 362 7.84 -1.80 -38.30
N TYR A 363 7.47 -0.99 -37.29
CA TYR A 363 7.50 -1.39 -35.88
C TYR A 363 6.67 -2.66 -35.61
N LYS A 364 5.50 -2.75 -36.25
CA LYS A 364 4.63 -3.90 -36.17
C LYS A 364 5.17 -5.13 -36.90
N GLU A 365 5.87 -4.96 -38.02
CA GLU A 365 6.53 -6.07 -38.73
C GLU A 365 7.66 -6.69 -37.90
N ASN A 366 8.30 -5.89 -37.04
CA ASN A 366 9.33 -6.33 -36.09
C ASN A 366 8.77 -6.83 -34.74
N ASP A 367 7.45 -7.06 -34.62
CA ASP A 367 6.78 -7.44 -33.35
C ASP A 367 7.11 -6.50 -32.17
N GLY A 368 7.39 -5.23 -32.45
CA GLY A 368 7.75 -4.22 -31.45
C GLY A 368 9.21 -4.24 -30.99
N TRP A 369 10.07 -5.07 -31.59
CA TRP A 369 11.50 -5.06 -31.35
C TRP A 369 12.21 -3.98 -32.17
N GLU A 370 13.18 -3.30 -31.56
CA GLU A 370 14.16 -2.44 -32.21
C GLU A 370 15.58 -2.83 -31.74
N GLU A 371 16.60 -2.64 -32.59
CA GLU A 371 17.99 -2.78 -32.17
C GLU A 371 18.33 -1.62 -31.21
N ASP A 372 18.44 -1.92 -29.92
CA ASP A 372 18.78 -1.06 -28.78
C ASP A 372 19.33 0.34 -29.14
N GLU A 373 18.47 1.37 -29.12
CA GLU A 373 18.98 2.71 -28.85
C GLU A 373 19.38 2.71 -27.38
N ASP A 374 20.69 2.64 -27.12
CA ASP A 374 21.37 2.81 -25.82
C ASP A 374 20.37 2.85 -24.65
N ASN A 375 20.05 1.68 -24.10
CA ASN A 375 19.22 1.56 -22.92
C ASN A 375 20.02 2.14 -21.73
N ASP A 376 20.13 3.47 -21.69
CA ASP A 376 20.56 4.17 -20.50
C ASP A 376 19.53 3.76 -19.44
N GLU A 377 19.95 2.92 -18.49
CA GLU A 377 19.22 2.49 -17.29
C GLU A 377 18.80 3.67 -16.38
N GLN A 378 18.74 4.89 -16.93
CA GLN A 378 18.36 6.10 -16.23
C GLN A 378 16.85 6.23 -16.24
N THR A 379 16.28 6.11 -15.05
CA THR A 379 14.90 6.42 -14.74
C THR A 379 14.49 7.78 -15.32
N LEU A 380 13.41 7.82 -16.10
CA LEU A 380 12.84 9.08 -16.61
C LEU A 380 12.42 9.98 -15.44
N LEU A 381 13.18 11.05 -15.25
CA LEU A 381 12.84 12.08 -14.27
C LEU A 381 11.62 12.85 -14.76
N THR A 382 10.69 13.17 -13.85
CA THR A 382 9.47 13.92 -14.18
C THR A 382 9.80 15.23 -14.90
N GLN A 383 10.86 15.94 -14.53
CA GLN A 383 11.30 17.17 -15.18
C GLN A 383 11.70 17.00 -16.66
N GLU A 384 12.12 15.82 -17.06
CA GLU A 384 12.54 15.50 -18.43
C GLU A 384 11.37 15.31 -19.38
N ILE A 385 10.14 15.19 -18.87
CA ILE A 385 8.91 15.23 -19.66
C ILE A 385 8.88 16.48 -20.55
N SER A 386 9.46 17.60 -20.11
CA SER A 386 9.57 18.84 -20.89
C SER A 386 10.42 18.71 -22.17
N ARG A 387 11.31 17.71 -22.23
CA ARG A 387 12.21 17.41 -23.36
C ARG A 387 11.62 16.39 -24.33
N LEU A 388 10.53 15.72 -23.97
CA LEU A 388 9.87 14.74 -24.83
C LEU A 388 9.38 15.38 -26.15
N PRO A 389 9.27 14.58 -27.23
CA PRO A 389 8.74 15.05 -28.51
C PRO A 389 7.41 15.80 -28.36
N ILE A 390 7.22 16.87 -29.15
CA ILE A 390 6.01 17.72 -29.08
C ILE A 390 4.70 16.92 -29.20
N PRO A 391 4.56 15.94 -30.11
CA PRO A 391 3.34 15.12 -30.18
C PRO A 391 3.05 14.36 -28.88
N TRP A 392 4.10 13.82 -28.25
CA TRP A 392 3.99 13.05 -27.00
C TRP A 392 3.55 13.95 -25.85
N ARG A 393 4.18 15.14 -25.74
CA ARG A 393 3.78 16.13 -24.74
C ARG A 393 2.34 16.59 -24.92
N LYS A 394 1.88 16.81 -26.15
CA LYS A 394 0.47 17.18 -26.41
C LYS A 394 -0.51 16.10 -26.01
N LEU A 395 -0.20 14.83 -26.29
CA LEU A 395 -1.03 13.70 -25.88
C LEU A 395 -1.10 13.60 -24.36
N LEU A 396 0.06 13.63 -23.69
CA LEU A 396 0.15 13.64 -22.23
C LEU A 396 -0.60 14.82 -21.59
N HIS A 397 -0.48 16.02 -22.16
CA HIS A 397 -1.19 17.21 -21.68
C HIS A 397 -2.70 16.98 -21.66
N LEU A 398 -3.24 16.49 -22.77
CA LEU A 398 -4.66 16.21 -22.89
C LEU A 398 -5.09 15.07 -21.95
N SER A 399 -4.26 14.03 -21.79
CA SER A 399 -4.54 12.96 -20.82
C SER A 399 -4.60 13.48 -19.39
N ALA A 400 -3.67 14.34 -18.98
CA ALA A 400 -3.70 14.98 -17.66
C ALA A 400 -4.94 15.87 -17.47
N GLU A 401 -5.34 16.65 -18.50
CA GLU A 401 -6.59 17.43 -18.46
C GLU A 401 -7.83 16.54 -18.31
N LEU A 402 -7.89 15.40 -19.01
CA LEU A 402 -9.00 14.45 -18.90
C LEU A 402 -9.04 13.80 -17.52
N THR A 403 -7.89 13.41 -16.95
CA THR A 403 -7.80 12.89 -15.59
C THR A 403 -8.27 13.93 -14.56
N LEU A 404 -7.85 15.19 -14.69
CA LEU A 404 -8.26 16.25 -13.76
C LEU A 404 -9.78 16.49 -13.75
N LYS A 405 -10.47 16.29 -14.88
CA LYS A 405 -11.94 16.40 -14.96
C LYS A 405 -12.69 15.36 -14.13
N ALA A 406 -12.04 14.28 -13.71
CA ALA A 406 -12.66 13.26 -12.86
C ALA A 406 -12.83 13.74 -11.41
N TYR A 407 -12.00 14.70 -10.96
CA TYR A 407 -12.07 15.25 -9.61
C TYR A 407 -13.19 16.28 -9.47
N LYS A 408 -13.72 16.44 -8.25
CA LYS A 408 -14.82 17.39 -7.96
C LYS A 408 -14.36 18.81 -7.68
N THR A 409 -13.12 18.97 -7.19
CA THR A 409 -12.57 20.25 -6.75
C THR A 409 -11.32 20.57 -7.54
N GLU A 410 -11.05 21.87 -7.70
CA GLU A 410 -9.83 22.37 -8.33
C GLU A 410 -8.66 22.38 -7.33
N LEU A 411 -7.43 22.29 -7.85
CA LEU A 411 -6.21 22.31 -7.02
C LEU A 411 -6.17 23.50 -6.05
N SER A 412 -6.55 24.70 -6.52
CA SER A 412 -6.53 25.91 -5.69
C SER A 412 -7.49 25.85 -4.49
N MET A 413 -8.59 25.10 -4.61
CA MET A 413 -9.54 24.93 -3.51
C MET A 413 -8.97 24.00 -2.43
N ASP A 414 -8.36 22.91 -2.87
CA ASP A 414 -7.72 21.95 -1.97
C ASP A 414 -6.51 22.58 -1.27
N GLU A 415 -5.68 23.31 -2.02
CA GLU A 415 -4.54 24.05 -1.50
C GLU A 415 -4.95 25.07 -0.43
N ALA A 416 -6.05 25.79 -0.64
CA ALA A 416 -6.56 26.75 0.33
C ALA A 416 -7.02 26.08 1.63
N LEU A 417 -7.59 24.87 1.57
CA LEU A 417 -7.99 24.09 2.74
C LEU A 417 -6.80 23.49 3.47
N VAL A 418 -5.84 22.91 2.74
CA VAL A 418 -4.60 22.34 3.31
C VAL A 418 -3.79 23.43 4.04
N ASN A 419 -3.76 24.65 3.50
CA ASN A 419 -3.02 25.77 4.07
C ASN A 419 -3.79 26.58 5.14
N ASP A 420 -5.04 26.26 5.45
CA ASP A 420 -5.82 26.86 6.54
C ASP A 420 -6.02 25.84 7.68
N PRO A 421 -5.17 25.89 8.74
CA PRO A 421 -5.27 24.97 9.87
C PRO A 421 -6.63 25.00 10.58
N THR A 422 -7.33 26.13 10.55
CA THR A 422 -8.63 26.28 11.22
C THR A 422 -9.76 25.66 10.40
N ALA A 423 -9.69 25.76 9.07
CA ALA A 423 -10.62 25.08 8.17
C ALA A 423 -10.34 23.57 8.15
N TYR A 424 -9.08 23.17 8.03
CA TYR A 424 -8.64 21.78 8.01
C TYR A 424 -9.06 21.03 9.28
N ALA A 425 -8.89 21.62 10.46
CA ALA A 425 -9.28 21.02 11.74
C ALA A 425 -10.81 20.83 11.92
N LYS A 426 -11.65 21.43 11.06
CA LYS A 426 -13.10 21.21 11.07
C LYS A 426 -13.55 20.02 10.23
N LEU A 427 -12.69 19.53 9.34
CA LEU A 427 -12.95 18.35 8.52
C LEU A 427 -12.93 17.10 9.40
N SER A 428 -13.76 16.12 9.04
CA SER A 428 -13.64 14.77 9.60
C SER A 428 -12.32 14.11 9.19
N SER A 429 -11.89 13.07 9.91
CA SER A 429 -10.67 12.30 9.57
C SER A 429 -10.69 11.80 8.11
N ARG A 430 -11.82 11.24 7.66
CA ARG A 430 -12.01 10.80 6.26
C ARG A 430 -11.88 11.93 5.25
N GLU A 431 -12.44 13.10 5.54
CA GLU A 431 -12.31 14.29 4.70
C GLU A 431 -10.87 14.82 4.66
N GLN A 432 -10.15 14.78 5.79
CA GLN A 432 -8.75 15.16 5.86
C GLN A 432 -7.88 14.23 5.00
N HIS A 433 -8.01 12.91 5.16
CA HIS A 433 -7.22 11.95 4.39
C HIS A 433 -7.53 12.03 2.88
N SER A 434 -8.81 12.10 2.53
CA SER A 434 -9.24 12.31 1.14
C SER A 434 -8.66 13.61 0.55
N LEU A 435 -8.65 14.71 1.31
CA LEU A 435 -8.07 15.98 0.87
C LEU A 435 -6.57 15.86 0.60
N GLN A 436 -5.81 15.18 1.48
CA GLN A 436 -4.36 14.99 1.27
C GLN A 436 -4.07 14.21 -0.01
N VAL A 437 -4.81 13.11 -0.26
CA VAL A 437 -4.70 12.32 -1.49
C VAL A 437 -4.99 13.16 -2.73
N GLN A 438 -6.15 13.83 -2.76
CA GLN A 438 -6.56 14.64 -3.89
C GLN A 438 -5.58 15.78 -4.18
N TYR A 439 -5.11 16.44 -3.13
CA TYR A 439 -4.16 17.54 -3.25
C TYR A 439 -2.81 17.06 -3.81
N GLY A 440 -2.27 15.95 -3.29
CA GLY A 440 -1.03 15.33 -3.78
C GLY A 440 -1.12 14.95 -5.26
N GLN A 441 -2.16 14.21 -5.64
CA GLN A 441 -2.40 13.80 -7.03
C GLN A 441 -2.56 14.99 -7.97
N LYS A 442 -3.37 15.99 -7.59
CA LYS A 442 -3.59 17.18 -8.42
C LYS A 442 -2.31 18.00 -8.59
N LYS A 443 -1.43 18.07 -7.60
CA LYS A 443 -0.12 18.74 -7.74
C LYS A 443 0.73 18.09 -8.82
N ILE A 444 0.80 16.76 -8.84
CA ILE A 444 1.54 16.01 -9.86
C ILE A 444 0.90 16.23 -11.24
N LEU A 445 -0.43 16.12 -11.35
CA LEU A 445 -1.13 16.35 -12.62
C LEU A 445 -0.92 17.78 -13.14
N HIS A 446 -0.92 18.80 -12.27
CA HIS A 446 -0.63 20.18 -12.69
C HIS A 446 0.84 20.37 -13.07
N LEU A 447 1.78 19.72 -12.38
CA LEU A 447 3.19 19.69 -12.80
C LEU A 447 3.33 19.09 -14.20
N LEU A 448 2.61 18.00 -14.51
CA LEU A 448 2.57 17.44 -15.86
C LEU A 448 2.03 18.43 -16.88
N LEU A 449 0.95 19.16 -16.58
CA LEU A 449 0.42 20.21 -17.47
C LEU A 449 1.44 21.32 -17.73
N GLU A 450 2.22 21.72 -16.72
CA GLU A 450 3.27 22.73 -16.88
C GLU A 450 4.41 22.23 -17.78
N LEU A 451 4.88 21.00 -17.56
CA LEU A 451 5.99 20.39 -18.31
C LEU A 451 5.62 20.07 -19.76
N THR A 452 4.36 19.76 -20.00
CA THR A 452 3.84 19.43 -21.33
C THR A 452 3.34 20.64 -22.12
N LYS A 453 3.37 21.84 -21.53
CA LYS A 453 2.97 23.09 -22.20
C LYS A 453 3.84 23.33 -23.43
N SER A 454 3.20 23.36 -24.60
CA SER A 454 3.86 23.52 -25.91
C SER A 454 4.06 24.97 -26.30
#